data_AF-A0A2S7WZF7-F1
#
_entry.id   AF-A0A2S7WZF7-F1
#
_cell.length_a   1.000
_cell.length_b   1.000
_cell.length_c   1.000
_cell.angle_alpha   90.00
_cell.angle_beta   90.00
_cell.angle_gamma   90.00
#
_symmetry.space_group_name_H-M   'P 1'
#
loop_
_entity.id
_entity.type
_entity.pdbx_description
1 polymer ?
#
loop_
_entity_poly.entity_id
_entity_poly.type
_entity_poly.pdbx_seq_one_letter_code
_entity_poly.pdbx_strand_id
1 'polypeptide(L)'
;MHFSLKTILWSELKEVKVRTYNPIGEYGGWGFRSGFLWNKSKGKAINISGDVGIQLEFKNGKKLLIGTQKKAEAESVLETYQHKIA
;
A
#
# COMPACT_ATOMS: atom_id res chain seq x y z
N MET A 1 22.51 -6.19 3.84
CA MET A 1 21.56 -5.05 4.00
C MET A 1 20.47 -5.52 4.95
N HIS A 2 20.35 -4.91 6.13
CA HIS A 2 19.30 -5.27 7.09
C HIS A 2 18.09 -4.37 6.82
N PHE A 3 17.09 -4.88 6.10
CA PHE A 3 15.80 -4.19 5.98
C PHE A 3 15.20 -4.18 7.38
N SER A 4 15.17 -3.02 8.04
CA SER A 4 14.51 -2.91 9.33
C SER A 4 13.04 -3.29 9.17
N LEU A 5 12.57 -4.18 10.03
CA LEU A 5 11.16 -4.51 10.08
C LEU A 5 10.40 -3.24 10.45
N LYS A 6 9.53 -2.79 9.54
CA LYS A 6 8.65 -1.68 9.79
C LYS A 6 7.30 -2.22 10.23
N THR A 7 7.05 -2.19 11.54
CA THR A 7 5.74 -2.47 12.09
C THR A 7 4.80 -1.30 11.80
N ILE A 8 3.63 -1.60 11.25
CA ILE A 8 2.54 -0.64 11.05
C ILE A 8 1.40 -1.09 11.96
N LEU A 9 1.01 -0.25 12.91
CA LEU A 9 -0.11 -0.55 13.80
C LEU A 9 -1.43 -0.23 13.11
N TRP A 10 -2.45 -1.06 13.32
CA TRP A 10 -3.80 -0.83 12.81
C TRP A 10 -4.39 0.52 13.28
N SER A 11 -4.04 0.96 14.49
CA SER A 11 -4.47 2.24 15.05
C SER A 11 -3.92 3.47 14.32
N GLU A 12 -2.80 3.34 13.59
CA GLU A 12 -2.21 4.39 12.76
C GLU A 12 -2.88 4.50 11.39
N LEU A 13 -3.64 3.46 11.00
CA LEU A 13 -4.33 3.39 9.73
C LEU A 13 -5.70 4.06 9.86
N LYS A 14 -6.02 4.84 8.84
CA LYS A 14 -7.31 5.49 8.66
C LYS A 14 -8.21 4.65 7.76
N GLU A 15 -7.64 4.09 6.69
CA GLU A 15 -8.37 3.26 5.74
C GLU A 15 -7.41 2.25 5.12
N VAL A 16 -7.89 1.04 4.87
CA VAL A 16 -7.14 0.01 4.14
C VAL A 16 -8.05 -0.60 3.09
N LYS A 17 -7.59 -0.66 1.84
CA LYS A 17 -8.36 -1.24 0.74
C LYS A 17 -7.47 -1.92 -0.27
N VAL A 18 -7.98 -2.99 -0.90
CA VAL A 18 -7.36 -3.57 -2.09
C VAL A 18 -7.82 -2.75 -3.30
N ARG A 19 -6.87 -2.37 -4.16
CA ARG A 19 -7.14 -1.66 -5.40
C ARG A 19 -6.26 -2.18 -6.51
N THR A 20 -6.76 -2.05 -7.73
CA THR A 20 -5.91 -2.09 -8.91
C THR A 20 -5.23 -0.72 -9.07
N TYR A 21 -3.97 -0.69 -9.42
CA TYR A 21 -3.18 0.52 -9.65
C TYR A 21 -2.33 0.35 -10.91
N ASN A 22 -1.87 1.45 -11.49
CA ASN A 22 -0.98 1.42 -12.65
C ASN A 22 0.47 1.65 -12.20
N PRO A 23 1.33 0.61 -12.15
CA PRO A 23 2.72 0.73 -11.69
C PRO A 23 3.52 1.76 -12.49
N ILE A 24 3.31 1.79 -13.80
CA ILE A 24 4.07 2.63 -14.74
C ILE A 24 3.56 4.07 -14.65
N GLY A 25 2.24 4.27 -14.72
CA GLY A 25 1.63 5.60 -14.70
C GLY A 25 1.61 6.30 -13.33
N GLU A 26 1.49 5.55 -12.24
CA GLU A 26 1.37 6.14 -10.90
C GLU A 26 2.69 6.19 -10.13
N TYR A 27 3.57 5.20 -10.32
CA TYR A 27 4.79 5.03 -9.53
C TYR A 27 6.08 4.98 -10.36
N GLY A 28 6.01 5.04 -11.69
CA GLY A 28 7.18 5.02 -12.56
C GLY A 28 7.90 3.68 -12.59
N GLY A 29 7.17 2.58 -12.44
CA GLY A 29 7.67 1.20 -12.55
C GLY A 29 7.67 0.41 -11.24
N TRP A 30 8.54 -0.59 -11.20
CA TRP A 30 8.61 -1.61 -10.15
C TRP A 30 9.68 -1.28 -9.10
N GLY A 31 9.54 -1.82 -7.89
CA GLY A 31 10.47 -1.69 -6.77
C GLY A 31 9.97 -0.80 -5.62
N PHE A 32 10.91 -0.41 -4.74
CA PHE A 32 10.67 0.60 -3.72
C PHE A 32 10.67 1.98 -4.37
N ARG A 33 9.49 2.56 -4.58
CA ARG A 33 9.33 3.89 -5.17
C ARG A 33 8.70 4.82 -4.15
N SER A 34 9.40 5.88 -3.76
CA SER A 34 8.68 7.06 -3.25
C SER A 34 8.06 7.72 -4.47
N GLY A 35 6.76 8.06 -4.43
CA GLY A 35 6.03 8.64 -5.56
C GLY A 35 6.86 9.65 -6.33
N PHE A 36 6.81 9.56 -7.67
CA PHE A 36 7.54 10.42 -8.59
C PHE A 36 7.32 11.90 -8.20
N LEU A 37 8.27 12.79 -8.50
CA LEU A 37 8.25 14.21 -8.08
C LEU A 37 6.92 14.93 -8.39
N TRP A 38 6.14 14.46 -9.35
CA TRP A 38 4.84 14.98 -9.77
C TRP A 38 3.62 14.33 -9.08
N ASN A 39 3.82 13.20 -8.39
CA ASN A 39 2.79 12.39 -7.73
C ASN A 39 3.09 12.16 -6.24
N LYS A 40 3.65 13.18 -5.58
CA LYS A 40 3.98 13.14 -4.14
C LYS A 40 2.75 12.88 -3.25
N SER A 41 1.55 13.21 -3.75
CA SER A 41 0.25 12.94 -3.10
C SER A 41 -0.12 11.45 -3.02
N LYS A 42 0.41 10.62 -3.93
CA LYS A 42 0.13 9.17 -4.00
C LYS A 42 0.93 8.36 -2.96
N GLY A 43 1.94 8.99 -2.33
CA GLY A 43 2.71 8.40 -1.24
C GLY A 43 3.81 7.44 -1.70
N LYS A 44 4.14 6.44 -0.86
CA LYS A 44 5.15 5.43 -1.16
C LYS A 44 4.49 4.18 -1.73
N ALA A 45 5.14 3.51 -2.68
CA ALA A 45 4.74 2.19 -3.14
C ALA A 45 5.89 1.21 -3.00
N ILE A 46 5.55 0.01 -2.53
CA ILE A 46 6.42 -1.15 -2.49
C ILE A 46 5.78 -2.15 -3.43
N ASN A 47 6.24 -2.15 -4.68
CA ASN A 47 5.72 -3.01 -5.71
C ASN A 47 6.84 -3.90 -6.25
N ILE A 48 6.53 -5.15 -6.58
CA ILE A 48 7.48 -6.09 -7.16
C ILE A 48 7.01 -6.47 -8.56
N SER A 49 5.73 -6.80 -8.72
CA SER A 49 5.09 -7.20 -9.97
C SER A 49 3.55 -7.13 -9.86
N GLY A 50 2.86 -6.98 -10.98
CA GLY A 50 1.39 -6.91 -11.05
C GLY A 50 0.77 -5.51 -10.90
N ASP A 51 -0.53 -5.45 -11.10
CA ASP A 51 -1.35 -4.25 -11.06
C ASP A 51 -2.29 -4.20 -9.86
N VAL A 52 -2.23 -5.17 -8.94
CA VAL A 52 -3.07 -5.23 -7.74
C VAL A 52 -2.25 -4.92 -6.50
N GLY A 53 -2.81 -4.11 -5.60
CA GLY A 53 -2.11 -3.68 -4.39
C GLY A 53 -3.03 -3.33 -3.23
N ILE A 54 -2.48 -3.45 -2.03
CA ILE A 54 -3.11 -3.03 -0.78
C ILE A 54 -2.73 -1.57 -0.53
N GLN A 55 -3.71 -0.69 -0.57
CA GLN A 55 -3.57 0.72 -0.25
C GLN A 55 -3.83 0.92 1.24
N LEU A 56 -2.81 1.40 1.93
CA LEU A 56 -2.84 1.86 3.31
C LEU A 56 -2.90 3.39 3.31
N GLU A 57 -3.93 3.96 3.91
CA GLU A 57 -4.02 5.39 4.22
C GLU A 57 -3.81 5.58 5.72
N PHE A 58 -2.81 6.36 6.10
CA PHE A 58 -2.48 6.62 7.49
C PHE A 58 -3.24 7.86 7.99
N LYS A 59 -3.54 7.91 9.29
CA LYS A 59 -4.16 9.09 9.93
C LYS A 59 -3.32 10.37 9.77
N ASN A 60 -2.00 10.22 9.61
CA ASN A 60 -1.08 11.33 9.35
C ASN A 60 -1.06 11.84 7.88
N GLY A 61 -1.97 11.36 7.03
CA GLY A 61 -2.07 11.75 5.61
C GLY A 61 -1.07 11.08 4.67
N LYS A 62 -0.14 10.26 5.21
CA LYS A 62 0.75 9.44 4.37
C LYS A 62 -0.05 8.30 3.73
N LYS A 63 0.43 7.84 2.59
CA LYS A 63 -0.14 6.71 1.86
C LYS A 63 0.97 5.71 1.54
N LEU A 64 0.68 4.43 1.72
CA LEU A 64 1.57 3.33 1.35
C LEU A 64 0.78 2.35 0.50
N LEU A 65 1.31 2.00 -0.67
CA LEU A 65 0.77 0.94 -1.50
C LEU A 65 1.71 -0.26 -1.47
N ILE A 66 1.16 -1.45 -1.24
CA ILE A 66 1.90 -2.71 -1.22
C ILE A 66 1.37 -3.56 -2.37
N GLY A 67 2.20 -3.85 -3.37
CA GLY A 67 1.83 -4.73 -4.48
C GLY A 67 1.58 -6.16 -4.02
N THR A 68 0.53 -6.79 -4.55
CA THR A 68 0.16 -8.18 -4.29
C THR A 68 -0.36 -8.84 -5.56
N GLN A 69 -0.03 -10.11 -5.78
CA GLN A 69 -0.64 -10.92 -6.84
C GLN A 69 -1.83 -11.75 -6.33
N LYS A 70 -2.12 -11.69 -5.02
CA LYS A 70 -3.16 -12.47 -4.35
C LYS A 70 -4.31 -11.55 -3.92
N LYS A 71 -5.04 -11.02 -4.89
CA LYS A 71 -6.15 -10.07 -4.66
C LYS A 71 -7.18 -10.59 -3.65
N ALA A 72 -7.71 -11.79 -3.91
CA ALA A 72 -8.78 -12.38 -3.11
C ALA A 72 -8.35 -12.66 -1.66
N GLU A 73 -7.13 -13.18 -1.47
CA GLU A 73 -6.59 -13.43 -0.13
C GLU A 73 -6.42 -12.11 0.65
N ALA A 74 -5.92 -11.07 -0.02
CA ALA A 74 -5.78 -9.76 0.59
C ALA A 74 -7.14 -9.17 1.00
N GLU A 75 -8.16 -9.26 0.14
CA GLU A 75 -9.52 -8.80 0.45
C GLU A 75 -10.11 -9.54 1.65
N SER A 76 -10.01 -10.87 1.68
CA SER A 76 -10.51 -11.70 2.80
C SER A 76 -9.82 -11.36 4.14
N VAL A 77 -8.51 -11.13 4.13
CA VAL A 77 -7.77 -10.71 5.31
C VAL A 77 -8.23 -9.32 5.77
N LEU A 78 -8.40 -8.37 4.83
CA LEU A 78 -8.86 -7.03 5.20
C LEU A 78 -10.26 -7.06 5.79
N GLU A 79 -11.19 -7.84 5.23
CA GLU A 79 -12.54 -8.01 5.78
C GLU A 79 -12.48 -8.57 7.21
N THR A 80 -11.62 -9.56 7.45
CA THR A 80 -11.41 -10.14 8.79
C THR A 80 -10.91 -9.11 9.79
N TYR A 81 -10.01 -8.20 9.38
CA TYR A 81 -9.37 -7.23 10.28
C TYR A 81 -9.95 -5.81 10.21
N GLN A 82 -10.99 -5.58 9.41
CA GLN A 82 -11.58 -4.26 9.20
C GLN A 82 -12.06 -3.62 10.52
N HIS A 83 -12.56 -4.45 11.44
CA HIS A 83 -13.00 -4.02 12.78
C HIS A 83 -11.88 -3.46 13.67
N LYS A 84 -10.59 -3.71 13.33
CA LYS A 84 -9.44 -3.16 14.07
C LYS A 84 -9.02 -1.76 13.60
N ILE A 85 -9.54 -1.31 12.47
CA ILE A 85 -9.32 0.03 11.94
C ILE A 85 -10.37 0.93 12.61
N ALA A 86 -10.00 1.53 13.73
CA ALA A 86 -10.82 2.43 14.54
C ALA A 86 -10.16 3.81 14.68
#